data_AF-A0A7W2FVD8-F1
#
_entry.id   AF-A0A7W2FVD8-F1
#
_cell.length_a   1.000
_cell.length_b   1.000
_cell.length_c   1.000
_cell.angle_alpha   90.00
_cell.angle_beta   90.00
_cell.angle_gamma   90.00
#
_symmetry.space_group_name_H-M   'P 1'
#
loop_
_entity.id
_entity.type
_entity.pdbx_description
1 polymer ?
#
loop_
_entity_poly.entity_id
_entity_poly.type
_entity_poly.pdbx_seq_one_letter_code
_entity_poly.pdbx_strand_id
1 'polypeptide(L)' 'WNAVSDTLSKQNKVIAIDLLGHGKSENLGYIHTMETQAEMVKAVLNHLRLRKYILVGHSMGGYICLAFAELFPTTV' A
#
# COMPACT_ATOMS: atom_id res chain seq x y z
N TRP A 1 9.83 -7.95 -0.24
CA TRP A 1 8.69 -8.81 0.16
C TRP A 1 8.79 -10.27 -0.29
N ASN A 2 9.62 -10.63 -1.27
CA ASN A 2 9.69 -11.97 -1.89
C ASN A 2 9.56 -13.17 -0.92
N ALA A 3 10.43 -13.26 0.10
CA ALA A 3 10.39 -14.38 1.05
C ALA A 3 9.06 -14.48 1.84
N VAL A 4 8.45 -13.34 2.15
CA VAL A 4 7.17 -13.27 2.87
C VAL A 4 6.01 -13.55 1.92
N SER A 5 6.05 -13.01 0.70
CA SER A 5 4.99 -13.21 -0.30
C SER A 5 4.85 -14.66 -0.71
N ASP A 6 5.95 -15.42 -0.81
CA ASP A 6 5.92 -16.83 -1.19
C ASP A 6 5.14 -17.71 -0.20
N THR A 7 5.14 -17.33 1.08
CA THR A 7 4.38 -18.05 2.11
C THR A 7 2.93 -17.58 2.12
N LEU A 8 2.68 -16.27 2.09
CA LEU A 8 1.33 -15.71 2.17
C LEU A 8 0.48 -16.00 0.92
N SER A 9 1.13 -16.12 -0.25
CA SER A 9 0.47 -16.37 -1.54
C SER A 9 -0.22 -17.74 -1.62
N LYS A 10 0.13 -18.68 -0.71
CA LYS A 10 -0.50 -20.00 -0.62
C LYS A 10 -1.98 -19.94 -0.27
N GLN A 11 -2.40 -18.90 0.45
CA GLN A 11 -3.79 -18.75 0.93
C GLN A 11 -4.40 -17.39 0.59
N ASN A 12 -3.60 -16.43 0.12
CA ASN A 12 -4.02 -15.05 -0.11
C ASN A 12 -3.53 -14.57 -1.48
N LYS A 13 -4.27 -13.63 -2.06
CA LYS A 13 -3.73 -12.84 -3.17
C LYS A 13 -2.80 -11.78 -2.61
N VAL A 14 -1.50 -11.91 -2.83
CA VAL A 14 -0.50 -10.94 -2.38
C VAL A 14 -0.27 -9.89 -3.47
N ILE A 15 -0.35 -8.62 -3.09
CA ILE A 15 -0.09 -7.48 -3.97
C ILE A 15 0.98 -6.63 -3.32
N ALA A 16 2.17 -6.60 -3.92
CA ALA A 16 3.25 -5.71 -3.51
C ALA A 16 3.22 -4.46 -4.39
N ILE A 17 3.11 -3.30 -3.75
CA ILE A 17 2.99 -2.00 -4.42
C ILE A 17 4.33 -1.29 -4.32
N ASP A 18 4.88 -0.88 -5.47
CA ASP A 18 5.97 0.08 -5.51
C ASP A 18 5.40 1.47 -5.18
N LEU A 19 5.92 2.12 -4.13
CA LEU A 19 5.43 3.42 -3.66
C LEU A 19 5.85 4.56 -4.59
N LEU A 20 5.22 5.75 -4.50
CA LEU A 20 5.60 6.90 -5.32
C LEU A 20 7.10 7.20 -5.13
N GLY A 21 7.80 7.43 -6.25
CA GLY A 21 9.24 7.65 -6.27
C GLY A 21 10.10 6.41 -5.96
N HIS A 22 9.52 5.21 -5.89
CA HIS A 22 10.22 3.96 -5.61
C HIS A 22 9.95 2.91 -6.69
N GLY A 23 10.94 2.03 -6.91
CA GLY A 23 10.79 0.90 -7.83
C GLY A 23 10.40 1.35 -9.23
N LYS A 24 9.25 0.87 -9.71
CA LYS A 24 8.68 1.22 -11.02
C LYS A 24 7.61 2.31 -10.97
N SER A 25 7.28 2.81 -9.79
CA SER A 25 6.29 3.87 -9.63
C SER A 25 6.94 5.23 -9.78
N GLU A 26 6.35 6.05 -10.65
CA GLU A 26 6.82 7.41 -10.89
C GLU A 26 6.70 8.30 -9.65
N ASN A 27 7.34 9.45 -9.72
CA ASN A 27 7.28 10.46 -8.69
C ASN A 27 6.12 11.44 -9.00
N LEU A 28 5.25 11.68 -8.02
CA LEU A 28 4.27 12.77 -8.09
C LEU A 28 4.78 13.99 -7.30
N GLY A 29 5.40 14.95 -8.00
CA GLY A 29 5.92 16.17 -7.38
C GLY A 29 7.30 16.00 -6.73
N TYR A 30 7.60 16.79 -5.70
CA TYR A 30 8.89 16.71 -5.00
C TYR A 30 8.77 16.04 -3.62
N ILE A 31 7.61 16.18 -2.96
CA ILE A 31 7.36 15.66 -1.61
C ILE A 31 6.19 14.68 -1.66
N HIS A 32 6.39 13.47 -1.16
CA HIS A 32 5.30 12.53 -0.87
C HIS A 32 5.15 12.41 0.64
N THR A 33 4.09 13.01 1.18
CA THR A 33 3.75 12.81 2.59
C THR A 33 3.23 11.38 2.80
N MET A 34 3.10 10.95 4.06
CA MET A 34 2.56 9.62 4.35
C MET A 34 1.11 9.50 3.88
N GLU A 35 0.34 10.59 3.99
CA GLU A 35 -1.02 10.73 3.47
C GLU A 35 -1.06 10.61 1.95
N THR A 36 -0.14 11.29 1.25
CA THR A 36 -0.05 11.21 -0.22
C THR A 36 0.24 9.78 -0.68
N GLN A 37 1.15 9.09 0.00
CA GLN A 37 1.45 7.68 -0.28
C GLN A 37 0.24 6.78 0.05
N ALA A 38 -0.49 7.05 1.14
CA ALA A 38 -1.69 6.31 1.51
C ALA A 38 -2.83 6.49 0.49
N GLU A 39 -3.05 7.71 0.00
CA GLU A 39 -4.00 7.99 -1.08
C GLU A 39 -3.62 7.26 -2.38
N MET A 40 -2.34 7.20 -2.72
CA MET A 40 -1.88 6.42 -3.87
C MET A 40 -2.17 4.93 -3.69
N VAL A 41 -1.87 4.37 -2.51
CA VAL A 41 -2.23 2.98 -2.19
C VAL A 41 -3.74 2.77 -2.36
N LYS A 42 -4.57 3.72 -1.89
CA LYS A 42 -6.03 3.66 -2.04
C LYS A 42 -6.44 3.67 -3.50
N ALA A 43 -5.81 4.49 -4.33
CA ALA A 43 -6.06 4.55 -5.76
C ALA A 43 -5.76 3.20 -6.44
N VAL A 44 -4.66 2.54 -6.08
CA VAL A 44 -4.33 1.19 -6.59
C VAL A 44 -5.39 0.18 -6.17
N LEU A 45 -5.79 0.16 -4.89
CA LEU A 45 -6.81 -0.78 -4.40
C LEU A 45 -8.17 -0.57 -5.09
N ASN A 46 -8.57 0.69 -5.30
CA ASN A 46 -9.79 1.04 -6.01
C ASN A 46 -9.72 0.63 -7.49
N HIS A 47 -8.60 0.88 -8.16
CA HIS A 47 -8.38 0.47 -9.56
C HIS A 47 -8.49 -1.05 -9.72
N LEU A 48 -7.90 -1.80 -8.79
CA LEU A 48 -7.98 -3.26 -8.74
C LEU A 48 -9.34 -3.78 -8.22
N ARG A 49 -10.25 -2.89 -7.85
CA ARG A 49 -11.61 -3.16 -7.33
C ARG A 49 -11.61 -4.06 -6.09
N LEU A 50 -10.61 -3.90 -5.22
CA LEU A 50 -10.47 -4.68 -3.99
C LEU A 50 -11.31 -4.04 -2.87
N ARG A 51 -12.16 -4.85 -2.24
CA ARG A 51 -13.06 -4.39 -1.16
C ARG A 51 -12.71 -4.92 0.22
N LYS A 52 -11.94 -6.02 0.27
CA LYS A 52 -11.43 -6.63 1.51
C LYS A 52 -9.95 -6.88 1.31
N TYR A 53 -9.14 -6.31 2.19
CA TYR A 53 -7.70 -6.40 2.13
C TYR A 53 -7.12 -6.23 3.52
N ILE A 54 -5.90 -6.72 3.71
CA ILE A 54 -5.09 -6.49 4.90
C ILE A 54 -3.88 -5.70 4.42
N LEU A 55 -3.58 -4.59 5.09
CA LEU A 55 -2.39 -3.80 4.82
C LEU A 55 -1.24 -4.29 5.70
N VAL A 56 -0.09 -4.52 5.07
CA VAL A 56 1.13 -4.92 5.77
C VAL A 56 2.25 -3.98 5.33
N GLY A 57 2.84 -3.28 6.29
CA GLY A 57 3.88 -2.28 6.06
C GLY A 57 5.06 -2.46 6.99
N HIS A 58 6.26 -2.11 6.51
CA HIS A 58 7.50 -2.13 7.30
C HIS A 58 8.19 -0.77 7.19
N SER A 59 8.72 -0.25 8.31
CA SER A 59 9.36 1.07 8.40
C SER A 59 8.43 2.15 7.82
N MET A 60 8.85 2.90 6.79
CA MET A 60 8.02 3.87 6.07
C MET A 60 6.66 3.28 5.64
N GLY A 61 6.64 2.03 5.16
CA GLY A 61 5.39 1.37 4.78
C GLY A 61 4.43 1.17 5.96
N GLY A 62 4.94 1.02 7.18
CA GLY A 62 4.12 0.93 8.40
C GLY A 62 3.43 2.25 8.72
N TYR A 63 4.17 3.37 8.61
CA TYR A 63 3.59 4.71 8.77
C TYR A 63 2.53 5.01 7.70
N ILE A 64 2.76 4.58 6.46
CA ILE A 64 1.76 4.68 5.39
C ILE A 64 0.51 3.86 5.72
N CYS A 65 0.65 2.66 6.30
CA CYS A 65 -0.50 1.87 6.74
C CYS A 65 -1.29 2.57 7.85
N LEU A 66 -0.62 3.23 8.80
CA LEU A 66 -1.27 4.00 9.85
C LEU A 66 -2.03 5.20 9.26
N ALA A 67 -1.36 6.01 8.44
CA ALA A 67 -1.99 7.14 7.76
C ALA A 67 -3.20 6.69 6.91
N PHE A 68 -3.08 5.54 6.23
CA PHE A 68 -4.20 4.95 5.49
C PHE A 68 -5.38 4.61 6.40
N ALA A 69 -5.13 3.97 7.55
CA ALA A 69 -6.18 3.61 8.49
C ALA A 69 -6.88 4.85 9.08
N GLU A 70 -6.14 5.93 9.32
CA GLU A 70 -6.68 7.22 9.77
C GLU A 70 -7.54 7.89 8.70
N LEU A 71 -7.08 7.90 7.43
CA LEU A 71 -7.82 8.50 6.32
C LEU A 71 -9.04 7.69 5.89
N PHE A 72 -8.99 6.35 6.03
CA PHE A 72 -10.02 5.44 5.53
C PHE A 72 -10.48 4.40 6.58
N PRO A 73 -11.02 4.85 7.74
CA PRO A 73 -11.23 4.02 8.94
C PRO A 73 -12.28 2.91 8.77
N THR A 74 -13.12 2.97 7.74
CA THR A 74 -14.14 1.95 7.46
C THR A 74 -13.68 0.88 6.46
N THR A 75 -12.44 0.97 5.97
CA THR A 75 -11.95 0.13 4.87
C THR A 75 -10.77 -0.76 5.21
N VAL A 76 -10.25 -0.66 6.44
CA VAL A 76 -9.19 -1.52 6.99
C VAL A 76 -9.75 -2.27 8.20
#